data_AF-A0A7V5KY05-F1
#
_entry.id   AF-A0A7V5KY05-F1
#
_cell.length_a   1.000
_cell.length_b   1.000
_cell.length_c   1.000
_cell.angle_alpha   90.00
_cell.angle_beta   90.00
_cell.angle_gamma   90.00
#
_symmetry.space_group_name_H-M   'P 1'
#
loop_
_entity.id
_entity.type
_entity.pdbx_description
1 polymer ?
#
loop_
_entity_poly.entity_id
_entity_poly.type
_entity_poly.pdbx_seq_one_letter_code
_entity_poly.pdbx_strand_id
1 'polypeptide(L)'
;MEMKKKPGNPGLKGRLLEKSVEAYILSLETINRLSIKYRVETFCYLLCNAWELLLKSKILNDSASRAAIYYKKKRSKPRRSLALRDCLKKVFTDENSPIRINIEKIADLRDQSAHLVLSHVPRDVLGLFQASVLNYHRKCCIPFYFTANWSN
;
A
#
# COMPACT_ATOMS: atom_id res chain seq x y z
N MET A 1 13.14 25.11 -27.86
CA MET A 1 12.11 24.06 -27.77
C MET A 1 12.69 22.91 -26.96
N GLU A 2 12.30 22.78 -25.70
CA GLU A 2 12.69 21.66 -24.86
C GLU A 2 11.91 20.42 -25.33
N MET A 3 12.61 19.44 -25.89
CA MET A 3 11.99 18.16 -26.24
C MET A 3 11.62 17.45 -24.94
N LYS A 4 10.33 17.46 -24.56
CA LYS A 4 9.81 16.58 -23.51
C LYS A 4 10.14 15.14 -23.91
N LYS A 5 11.17 14.54 -23.29
CA LYS A 5 11.48 13.12 -23.42
C LYS A 5 10.17 12.37 -23.17
N LYS A 6 9.68 11.60 -24.15
CA LYS A 6 8.62 10.61 -23.93
C LYS A 6 9.04 9.82 -22.68
N PRO A 7 8.19 9.68 -21.64
CA PRO A 7 8.59 8.92 -20.48
C PRO A 7 8.95 7.52 -20.97
N GLY A 8 10.22 7.15 -20.83
CA GLY A 8 10.67 5.79 -21.13
C GLY A 8 9.83 4.81 -20.31
N ASN A 9 9.71 3.57 -20.79
CA ASN A 9 8.95 2.53 -20.07
C ASN A 9 9.37 2.54 -18.58
N PRO A 10 8.45 2.88 -17.64
CA PRO A 10 8.77 3.07 -16.22
C PRO A 10 9.24 1.77 -15.53
N GLY A 11 9.25 0.65 -16.27
CA GLY A 11 9.66 -0.66 -15.79
C GLY A 11 8.66 -1.22 -14.79
N LEU A 12 8.95 -2.38 -14.23
CA LEU A 12 8.04 -2.99 -13.25
C LEU A 12 7.88 -2.11 -12.00
N LYS A 13 8.99 -1.51 -11.51
CA LYS A 13 9.00 -0.64 -10.34
C LYS A 13 8.09 0.58 -10.52
N GLY A 14 8.27 1.33 -11.60
CA GLY A 14 7.48 2.54 -11.84
C GLY A 14 6.01 2.23 -12.07
N ARG A 15 5.66 1.16 -12.81
CA ARG A 15 4.27 0.73 -12.95
C ARG A 15 3.60 0.31 -11.63
N LEU A 16 4.35 -0.32 -10.72
CA LEU A 16 3.83 -0.63 -9.38
C LEU A 16 3.56 0.65 -8.59
N LEU A 17 4.46 1.63 -8.66
CA LEU A 17 4.28 2.91 -8.00
C LEU A 17 3.10 3.71 -8.58
N GLU A 18 2.96 3.77 -9.90
CA GLU A 18 1.82 4.42 -10.57
C GLU A 18 0.50 3.80 -10.12
N LYS A 19 0.36 2.48 -10.20
CA LYS A 19 -0.84 1.77 -9.73
C LYS A 19 -1.09 1.94 -8.24
N SER A 20 -0.02 2.03 -7.44
CA SER A 20 -0.10 2.30 -6.01
C SER A 20 -0.74 3.65 -5.75
N VAL A 21 -0.32 4.69 -6.47
CA VAL A 21 -0.86 6.06 -6.36
C VAL A 21 -2.32 6.09 -6.84
N GLU A 22 -2.65 5.44 -7.95
CA GLU A 22 -4.03 5.34 -8.44
C GLU A 22 -4.95 4.66 -7.41
N ALA A 23 -4.54 3.51 -6.85
CA ALA A 23 -5.29 2.81 -5.82
C ALA A 23 -5.49 3.67 -4.57
N TYR A 24 -4.47 4.43 -4.18
CA TYR A 24 -4.55 5.36 -3.05
C TYR A 24 -5.55 6.50 -3.32
N ILE A 25 -5.49 7.15 -4.48
CA ILE A 25 -6.43 8.22 -4.85
C ILE A 25 -7.86 7.69 -4.85
N LEU A 26 -8.10 6.53 -5.47
CA LEU A 26 -9.42 5.91 -5.52
C LEU A 26 -9.93 5.55 -4.12
N SER A 27 -9.04 5.18 -3.19
CA SER A 27 -9.43 4.96 -1.79
C SER A 27 -10.01 6.24 -1.18
N LEU A 28 -9.33 7.39 -1.35
CA LEU A 28 -9.77 8.69 -0.84
C LEU A 28 -11.08 9.15 -1.47
N GLU A 29 -11.26 8.95 -2.77
CA GLU A 29 -12.53 9.24 -3.44
C GLU A 29 -13.66 8.40 -2.88
N THR A 30 -13.41 7.11 -2.66
CA THR A 30 -14.42 6.17 -2.18
C THR A 30 -14.89 6.52 -0.77
N ILE A 31 -13.98 6.79 0.16
CA ILE A 31 -14.36 7.10 1.55
C ILE A 31 -15.14 8.42 1.66
N ASN A 32 -14.88 9.37 0.76
CA ASN A 32 -15.58 10.65 0.69
C ASN A 32 -16.93 10.58 -0.03
N ARG A 33 -17.19 9.53 -0.81
CA ARG A 33 -18.47 9.37 -1.53
C ARG A 33 -19.54 8.82 -0.60
N LEU A 34 -20.28 9.73 0.04
CA LEU A 34 -21.24 9.38 1.10
C LEU A 34 -22.40 8.47 0.65
N SER A 35 -22.74 8.47 -0.64
CA SER A 35 -23.81 7.62 -1.20
C SER A 35 -23.47 6.13 -1.26
N ILE A 36 -22.19 5.76 -1.18
CA ILE A 36 -21.77 4.35 -1.18
C ILE A 36 -21.83 3.82 0.26
N LYS A 37 -22.68 2.82 0.48
CA LYS A 37 -22.79 2.12 1.78
C LYS A 37 -21.55 1.26 2.08
N TYR A 38 -20.99 0.63 1.05
CA TYR A 38 -19.81 -0.25 1.11
C TYR A 38 -18.46 0.51 1.01
N ARG A 39 -18.44 1.79 1.41
CA ARG A 39 -17.29 2.68 1.19
C ARG A 39 -16.12 2.37 2.10
N VAL A 40 -16.36 1.86 3.30
CA VAL A 40 -15.33 1.59 4.31
C VAL A 40 -14.54 0.36 3.92
N GLU A 41 -15.25 -0.69 3.51
CA GLU A 41 -14.71 -1.95 3.05
C GLU A 41 -13.88 -1.74 1.79
N THR A 42 -14.44 -0.98 0.84
CA THR A 42 -13.75 -0.61 -0.39
C THR A 42 -12.53 0.26 -0.10
N PHE A 43 -12.63 1.23 0.82
CA PHE A 43 -11.50 2.04 1.26
C PHE A 43 -10.37 1.18 1.84
N CYS A 44 -10.67 0.30 2.80
CA CYS A 44 -9.68 -0.58 3.42
C CYS A 44 -9.00 -1.48 2.38
N TYR A 45 -9.77 -2.04 1.44
CA TYR A 45 -9.24 -2.86 0.36
C TYR A 45 -8.28 -2.08 -0.53
N LEU A 46 -8.69 -0.91 -1.02
CA LEU A 46 -7.89 -0.07 -1.91
C LEU A 46 -6.65 0.48 -1.22
N LEU A 47 -6.78 0.95 0.03
CA LEU A 47 -5.66 1.47 0.80
C LEU A 47 -4.63 0.38 1.12
N CYS A 48 -5.07 -0.84 1.46
CA CYS A 48 -4.17 -1.98 1.63
C CYS A 48 -3.44 -2.34 0.33
N ASN A 49 -4.13 -2.30 -0.81
CA ASN A 49 -3.53 -2.56 -2.12
C ASN A 49 -2.49 -1.50 -2.48
N ALA A 50 -2.81 -0.22 -2.25
CA ALA A 50 -1.85 0.87 -2.42
C ALA A 50 -0.58 0.62 -1.58
N TRP A 51 -0.72 0.35 -0.28
CA TRP A 51 0.45 0.03 0.56
C TRP A 51 1.22 -1.19 0.04
N GLU A 52 0.56 -2.26 -0.38
CA GLU A 52 1.22 -3.46 -0.89
C GLU A 52 2.05 -3.17 -2.15
N LEU A 53 1.50 -2.39 -3.09
CA LEU A 53 2.18 -2.01 -4.32
C LEU A 53 3.37 -1.06 -4.07
N LEU A 54 3.19 -0.08 -3.17
CA LEU A 54 4.26 0.82 -2.74
C LEU A 54 5.43 0.04 -2.13
N LEU A 55 5.13 -0.87 -1.20
CA LEU A 55 6.16 -1.66 -0.52
C LEU A 55 6.86 -2.63 -1.49
N LYS A 56 6.14 -3.23 -2.45
CA LYS A 56 6.76 -4.03 -3.52
C LYS A 56 7.70 -3.18 -4.37
N SER A 57 7.29 -1.96 -4.72
CA SER A 57 8.15 -1.02 -5.46
C SER A 57 9.42 -0.69 -4.66
N LYS A 58 9.30 -0.45 -3.34
CA LYS A 58 10.44 -0.24 -2.44
C LYS A 58 11.36 -1.46 -2.37
N ILE A 59 10.80 -2.65 -2.20
CA ILE A 59 11.57 -3.92 -2.18
C ILE A 59 12.34 -4.10 -3.50
N LEU A 60 11.73 -3.78 -4.66
CA LEU A 60 12.43 -3.83 -5.95
C LEU A 60 13.48 -2.72 -6.11
N ASN A 61 13.37 -1.62 -5.37
CA ASN A 61 14.38 -0.57 -5.37
C ASN A 61 15.59 -0.97 -4.52
N ASP A 62 15.35 -1.65 -3.39
CA ASP A 62 16.39 -2.08 -2.46
C ASP A 62 17.07 -3.38 -2.90
N SER A 63 16.32 -4.26 -3.56
CA SER A 63 16.84 -5.48 -4.17
C SER A 63 16.99 -5.29 -5.68
N ALA A 64 18.20 -5.51 -6.21
CA ALA A 64 18.44 -5.53 -7.65
C ALA A 64 17.67 -6.63 -8.42
N SER A 65 17.00 -7.57 -7.72
CA SER A 65 16.29 -8.70 -8.33
C SER A 65 14.76 -8.55 -8.34
N ARG A 66 14.15 -8.80 -9.50
CA ARG A 66 12.69 -8.91 -9.67
C ARG A 66 12.06 -10.05 -8.85
N ALA A 67 12.85 -11.05 -8.47
CA ALA A 67 12.36 -12.19 -7.70
C ALA A 67 11.99 -11.81 -6.25
N ALA A 68 12.48 -10.67 -5.74
CA ALA A 68 12.33 -10.29 -4.33
C ALA A 68 10.88 -10.06 -3.88
N ILE A 69 9.97 -9.76 -4.82
CA ILE A 69 8.54 -9.56 -4.58
C ILE A 69 7.68 -10.81 -4.82
N TYR A 70 8.28 -11.97 -5.05
CA TYR A 70 7.58 -13.24 -5.23
C TYR A 70 7.99 -14.26 -4.16
N TYR A 71 7.06 -15.12 -3.77
CA TYR A 71 7.42 -16.31 -2.98
C TYR A 71 8.20 -17.30 -3.83
N LYS A 72 8.94 -18.20 -3.17
CA LYS A 72 9.60 -19.33 -3.84
C LYS A 72 8.57 -20.15 -4.61
N LYS A 73 8.85 -20.45 -5.89
CA LYS A 73 7.95 -21.21 -6.78
C LYS A 73 7.78 -22.63 -6.22
N LYS A 74 6.55 -23.00 -5.86
CA LYS A 74 6.20 -24.39 -5.52
C LYS A 74 5.83 -25.15 -6.79
N ARG A 75 6.21 -26.43 -6.88
CA ARG A 75 5.86 -27.30 -8.02
C ARG A 75 4.33 -27.34 -8.17
N SER A 76 3.85 -27.26 -9.41
CA SER A 76 2.42 -27.31 -9.77
C SER A 76 1.52 -26.20 -9.18
N LYS A 77 2.08 -25.08 -8.69
CA LYS A 77 1.31 -23.90 -8.25
C LYS A 77 1.71 -22.65 -9.03
N PRO A 78 0.76 -21.72 -9.28
CA PRO A 78 1.07 -20.44 -9.91
C PRO A 78 2.04 -19.63 -9.04
N ARG A 79 2.84 -18.76 -9.68
CA ARG A 79 3.70 -17.82 -8.93
C ARG A 79 2.82 -16.84 -8.17
N ARG A 80 3.08 -16.72 -6.87
CA ARG A 80 2.41 -15.76 -5.99
C ARG A 80 3.36 -14.62 -5.67
N SER A 81 2.89 -13.38 -5.81
CA SER A 81 3.60 -12.21 -5.28
C SER A 81 3.41 -12.15 -3.76
N LEU A 82 4.34 -11.49 -3.06
CA LEU A 82 4.21 -11.23 -1.63
C LEU A 82 2.89 -10.50 -1.31
N ALA A 83 2.26 -10.87 -0.20
CA ALA A 83 1.11 -10.16 0.36
C ALA A 83 1.58 -8.96 1.19
N LEU A 84 0.65 -8.04 1.49
CA LEU A 84 0.90 -6.82 2.28
C LEU A 84 1.68 -7.08 3.56
N ARG A 85 1.22 -8.01 4.40
CA ARG A 85 1.87 -8.32 5.69
C ARG A 85 3.31 -8.81 5.53
N ASP A 86 3.59 -9.59 4.49
CA ASP A 86 4.95 -10.06 4.19
C ASP A 86 5.82 -8.95 3.60
N CYS A 87 5.23 -8.01 2.86
CA CYS A 87 5.94 -6.81 2.42
C CYS A 87 6.29 -5.91 3.61
N LEU A 88 5.37 -5.74 4.56
CA LEU A 88 5.59 -4.98 5.80
C LEU A 88 6.74 -5.56 6.62
N LYS A 89 6.73 -6.88 6.87
CA LYS A 89 7.81 -7.56 7.60
C LYS A 89 9.18 -7.40 6.95
N LYS A 90 9.23 -7.31 5.61
CA LYS A 90 10.49 -7.12 4.87
C LYS A 90 11.01 -5.68 4.91
N VAL A 91 10.11 -4.69 4.91
CA VAL A 91 10.49 -3.27 4.83
C VAL A 91 10.66 -2.66 6.23
N PHE A 92 9.81 -3.04 7.18
CA PHE A 92 9.84 -2.58 8.57
C PHE A 92 10.30 -3.73 9.46
N THR A 93 11.62 -3.77 9.71
CA THR A 93 12.28 -4.77 10.56
C THR A 93 11.89 -4.62 12.03
N ASP A 94 11.62 -3.40 12.48
CA ASP A 94 11.05 -3.13 13.81
C ASP A 94 9.56 -3.48 13.84
N GLU A 95 9.19 -4.43 14.70
CA GLU A 95 7.82 -4.87 14.91
C GLU A 95 6.98 -3.81 15.63
N ASN A 96 7.62 -2.92 16.40
CA ASN A 96 6.97 -1.87 17.14
C ASN A 96 6.75 -0.58 16.32
N SER A 97 7.14 -0.57 15.05
CA SER A 97 6.96 0.57 14.17
C SER A 97 5.49 0.99 14.12
N PRO A 98 5.13 2.22 14.55
CA PRO A 98 3.74 2.68 14.54
C PRO A 98 3.09 2.62 13.15
N ILE A 99 3.88 2.81 12.10
CA ILE A 99 3.42 2.72 10.70
C ILE A 99 3.03 1.27 10.39
N ARG A 100 3.88 0.29 10.73
CA ARG A 100 3.60 -1.14 10.51
C ARG A 100 2.34 -1.55 11.25
N ILE A 101 2.24 -1.23 12.55
CA ILE A 101 1.09 -1.56 13.39
C ILE A 101 -0.20 -0.97 12.80
N ASN A 102 -0.17 0.29 12.36
CA ASN A 102 -1.35 0.92 11.77
C ASN A 102 -1.81 0.22 10.50
N ILE A 103 -0.89 -0.13 9.59
CA ILE A 103 -1.23 -0.82 8.35
C ILE A 103 -1.73 -2.24 8.63
N GLU A 104 -1.15 -2.95 9.60
CA GLU A 104 -1.62 -4.28 10.03
C GLU A 104 -3.04 -4.22 10.59
N LYS A 105 -3.37 -3.22 11.41
CA LYS A 105 -4.74 -3.00 11.90
C LYS A 105 -5.72 -2.70 10.78
N ILE A 106 -5.34 -1.94 9.76
CA ILE A 106 -6.20 -1.72 8.58
C ILE A 106 -6.37 -3.02 7.77
N ALA A 107 -5.32 -3.84 7.68
CA ALA A 107 -5.44 -5.15 7.05
C ALA A 107 -6.38 -6.08 7.84
N ASP A 108 -6.36 -6.04 9.17
CA ASP A 108 -7.34 -6.75 10.01
C ASP A 108 -8.76 -6.25 9.74
N LEU A 109 -8.95 -4.93 9.67
CA LEU A 109 -10.24 -4.33 9.33
C LEU A 109 -10.71 -4.75 7.93
N ARG A 110 -9.83 -4.81 6.93
CA ARG A 110 -10.15 -5.31 5.59
C ARG A 110 -10.62 -6.77 5.64
N ASP A 111 -9.93 -7.60 6.42
CA ASP A 111 -10.22 -9.03 6.53
C ASP A 111 -11.55 -9.25 7.29
N GLN A 112 -11.86 -8.42 8.29
CA GLN A 112 -13.10 -8.46 9.08
C GLN A 112 -14.30 -7.79 8.39
N SER A 113 -14.08 -6.74 7.60
CA SER A 113 -15.16 -5.96 7.00
C SER A 113 -15.90 -6.71 5.89
N ALA A 114 -15.28 -7.73 5.31
CA ALA A 114 -15.97 -8.72 4.48
C ALA A 114 -17.09 -9.47 5.24
N HIS A 115 -17.04 -9.46 6.58
CA HIS A 115 -17.93 -10.21 7.47
C HIS A 115 -18.76 -9.32 8.41
N LEU A 116 -18.54 -8.01 8.44
CA LEU A 116 -19.20 -7.08 9.35
C LEU A 116 -19.89 -5.95 8.58
N VAL A 117 -21.21 -5.83 8.73
CA VAL A 117 -21.99 -4.70 8.21
C VAL A 117 -21.74 -3.48 9.11
N LEU A 118 -20.75 -2.67 8.77
CA LEU A 118 -20.42 -1.45 9.52
C LEU A 118 -21.34 -0.30 9.10
N SER A 119 -22.42 -0.08 9.86
CA SER A 119 -23.36 1.03 9.64
C SER A 119 -22.78 2.40 10.03
N HIS A 120 -21.85 2.44 10.98
CA HIS A 120 -21.15 3.65 11.42
C HIS A 120 -19.68 3.33 11.73
N VAL A 121 -18.76 4.18 11.26
CA VAL A 121 -17.32 4.02 11.50
C VAL A 121 -16.98 4.58 12.89
N PRO A 122 -16.47 3.78 13.84
CA PRO A 122 -16.03 4.28 15.14
C PRO A 122 -14.97 5.39 14.99
N ARG A 123 -14.98 6.38 15.88
CA ARG A 123 -14.01 7.50 15.84
C ARG A 123 -12.55 7.02 15.83
N ASP A 124 -12.23 5.97 16.57
CA ASP A 124 -10.88 5.42 16.63
C ASP A 124 -10.43 4.83 15.29
N VAL A 125 -11.35 4.23 14.54
CA VAL A 125 -11.09 3.71 13.19
C VAL A 125 -10.85 4.86 12.20
N LEU A 126 -11.57 5.97 12.33
CA LEU A 126 -11.31 7.18 11.54
C LEU A 126 -9.91 7.75 11.81
N GLY A 127 -9.49 7.80 13.08
CA GLY A 127 -8.14 8.20 13.45
C GLY A 127 -7.07 7.30 12.84
N LEU A 128 -7.28 5.99 12.84
CA LEU A 128 -6.40 5.00 12.21
C LEU A 128 -6.29 5.22 10.68
N PHE A 129 -7.42 5.50 10.01
CA PHE A 129 -7.44 5.79 8.58
C PHE A 129 -6.68 7.07 8.26
N GLN A 130 -6.93 8.15 9.00
CA GLN A 130 -6.21 9.41 8.84
C GLN A 130 -4.70 9.24 9.03
N ALA A 131 -4.28 8.55 10.08
CA ALA A 131 -2.87 8.26 10.32
C ALA A 131 -2.23 7.49 9.16
N SER A 132 -2.95 6.51 8.60
CA SER A 132 -2.44 5.69 7.50
C SER A 132 -2.37 6.45 6.17
N VAL A 133 -3.32 7.34 5.91
CA VAL A 133 -3.31 8.26 4.76
C VAL A 133 -2.12 9.22 4.85
N LEU A 134 -1.90 9.83 6.01
CA LEU A 134 -0.76 10.73 6.25
C LEU A 134 0.58 9.99 6.10
N ASN A 135 0.69 8.78 6.64
CA ASN A 135 1.87 7.95 6.51
C ASN A 135 2.15 7.58 5.05
N TYR A 136 1.11 7.22 4.29
CA TYR A 136 1.25 6.88 2.87
C TYR A 136 1.73 8.10 2.07
N HIS A 137 1.09 9.25 2.27
CA HIS A 137 1.45 10.50 1.59
C HIS A 137 2.91 10.87 1.85
N ARG A 138 3.39 10.78 3.10
CA ARG A 138 4.79 11.05 3.47
C ARG A 138 5.77 10.10 2.79
N LYS A 139 5.45 8.80 2.68
CA LYS A 139 6.35 7.80 2.07
C LYS A 139 6.32 7.80 0.54
N CYS A 140 5.20 8.19 -0.07
CA CYS A 140 5.02 8.18 -1.52
C CYS A 140 5.44 9.50 -2.19
N CYS A 141 5.03 10.65 -1.65
CA CYS A 141 5.11 11.94 -2.34
C CYS A 141 6.39 12.74 -2.06
N ILE A 142 7.25 12.32 -1.13
CA ILE A 142 8.50 13.04 -0.83
C ILE A 142 9.68 12.24 -1.44
N PRO A 143 10.19 12.62 -2.63
CA PRO A 143 11.23 11.85 -3.33
C PRO A 143 12.51 11.68 -2.51
N PHE A 144 12.78 12.65 -1.62
CA PHE A 144 13.93 12.64 -0.72
C PHE A 144 13.93 11.44 0.26
N TYR A 145 12.77 10.86 0.58
CA TYR A 145 12.66 9.71 1.48
C TYR A 145 12.64 8.35 0.78
N PHE A 146 12.51 8.30 -0.55
CA PHE A 146 12.60 7.01 -1.26
C PHE A 146 14.01 6.40 -1.14
N THR A 147 15.02 7.24 -0.91
CA THR A 147 16.43 6.86 -0.74
C THR A 147 16.96 7.04 0.68
N ALA A 148 16.46 7.96 1.50
CA ALA A 148 17.18 8.37 2.72
C ALA A 148 16.65 7.84 4.06
N ASN A 149 15.35 7.64 4.31
CA ASN A 149 14.86 7.28 5.66
C ASN A 149 13.53 6.49 5.66
N TRP A 150 13.64 5.17 5.46
CA TRP A 150 12.55 4.22 5.75
C TRP A 150 12.61 3.63 7.17
N SER A 151 13.75 3.81 7.84
CA SER A 151 13.92 3.70 9.28
C SER A 151 13.31 4.92 9.97
N ASN A 152 12.45 4.68 10.97
CA ASN A 152 12.25 5.64 12.05
C ASN A 152 13.56 5.74 12.85
#